data_AF-A0A4Q5Z004-F1
#
_entry.id   AF-A0A4Q5Z004-F1
#
_cell.length_a   1.000
_cell.length_b   1.000
_cell.length_c   1.000
_cell.angle_alpha   90.00
_cell.angle_beta   90.00
_cell.angle_gamma   90.00
#
_symmetry.space_group_name_H-M   'P 1'
#
loop_
_entity.id
_entity.type
_entity.pdbx_description
1 polymer ?
#
loop_
_entity_poly.entity_id
_entity_poly.type
_entity_poly.pdbx_seq_one_letter_code
_entity_poly.pdbx_strand_id
1 'polypeptide(L)'
;MPNKFEKLAKEAAEMADEQFKAEFSKLTRLNDSEIEKIIDDTGISKEDLAQVLKEIKDATASNEAKAKAIQNINNGVSALISIARKLI
;
A
#
# COMPACT_ATOMS: atom_id res chain seq x y z
N MET A 1 31.03 -6.64 15.67
CA MET A 1 30.97 -6.63 14.19
C MET A 1 29.63 -6.02 13.83
N PRO A 2 29.54 -4.99 12.99
CA PRO A 2 28.22 -4.51 12.53
C PRO A 2 27.56 -5.70 11.82
N ASN A 3 26.41 -6.12 12.33
CA ASN A 3 25.84 -7.42 12.02
C ASN A 3 25.54 -7.50 10.53
N LYS A 4 26.18 -8.43 9.80
CA LYS A 4 25.83 -8.75 8.41
C LYS A 4 24.33 -8.96 8.23
N PHE A 5 23.67 -9.46 9.28
CA PHE A 5 22.21 -9.59 9.36
C PHE A 5 21.46 -8.26 9.25
N GLU A 6 21.93 -7.17 9.87
CA GLU A 6 21.27 -5.85 9.78
C GLU A 6 21.39 -5.27 8.36
N LYS A 7 22.56 -5.43 7.73
CA LYS A 7 22.73 -5.02 6.31
C LYS A 7 21.85 -5.83 5.38
N LEU A 8 21.83 -7.15 5.54
CA LEU A 8 21.02 -8.05 4.73
C LEU A 8 19.52 -7.79 4.93
N ALA A 9 19.09 -7.53 6.16
CA ALA A 9 17.71 -7.17 6.46
C ALA A 9 17.30 -5.84 5.83
N LYS A 10 18.20 -4.85 5.83
CA LYS A 10 17.95 -3.55 5.18
C LYS A 10 17.84 -3.70 3.66
N GLU A 11 18.75 -4.44 3.02
CA GLU A 11 18.69 -4.73 1.58
C GLU A 11 17.42 -5.50 1.20
N ALA A 12 16.99 -6.46 2.03
CA ALA A 12 15.74 -7.19 1.81
C ALA A 12 14.51 -6.28 1.93
N ALA A 13 14.51 -5.35 2.89
CA ALA A 13 13.43 -4.38 3.04
C ALA A 13 13.37 -3.41 1.84
N GLU A 14 14.53 -2.92 1.37
CA GLU A 14 14.62 -2.05 0.19
C GLU A 14 14.13 -2.77 -1.07
N MET A 15 14.52 -4.04 -1.29
CA MET A 15 14.01 -4.84 -2.41
C MET A 15 12.50 -5.12 -2.32
N ALA A 16 11.99 -5.40 -1.12
CA ALA A 16 10.56 -5.60 -0.91
C ALA A 16 9.76 -4.31 -1.17
N ASP A 17 10.31 -3.16 -0.78
CA ASP A 17 9.74 -1.85 -1.03
C ASP A 17 9.66 -1.51 -2.52
N GLU A 18 10.74 -1.73 -3.27
CA GLU A 18 10.77 -1.51 -4.71
C GLU A 18 9.76 -2.42 -5.43
N GLN A 19 9.71 -3.71 -5.06
CA GLN A 19 8.74 -4.64 -5.63
C GLN A 19 7.31 -4.26 -5.28
N PHE A 20 7.05 -3.85 -4.04
CA PHE A 20 5.75 -3.38 -3.60
C PHE A 20 5.29 -2.17 -4.42
N LYS A 21 6.13 -1.15 -4.55
CA LYS A 21 5.82 0.05 -5.33
C LYS A 21 5.60 -0.27 -6.81
N ALA A 22 6.43 -1.12 -7.40
CA ALA A 22 6.30 -1.55 -8.79
C ALA A 22 4.99 -2.29 -9.06
N GLU A 23 4.60 -3.24 -8.20
CA GLU A 23 3.32 -3.94 -8.33
C GLU A 23 2.14 -2.98 -8.07
N PHE A 24 2.22 -2.18 -7.02
CA PHE A 24 1.19 -1.19 -6.68
C PHE A 24 0.95 -0.21 -7.84
N SER A 25 2.01 0.25 -8.49
CA SER A 25 1.94 1.11 -9.67
C SER A 25 1.23 0.44 -10.84
N LYS A 26 1.54 -0.83 -11.13
CA LYS A 26 0.82 -1.63 -12.14
C LYS A 26 -0.67 -1.78 -11.82
N LEU A 27 -1.03 -1.86 -10.53
CA LEU A 27 -2.41 -2.06 -10.10
C LEU A 27 -3.25 -0.78 -10.12
N THR A 28 -2.63 0.38 -9.88
CA THR A 28 -3.35 1.64 -9.59
C THR A 28 -3.06 2.80 -10.55
N ARG A 29 -2.13 2.64 -11.50
CA ARG A 29 -1.57 3.71 -12.35
C ARG A 29 -0.86 4.82 -11.59
N LEU A 30 -0.72 4.72 -10.27
CA LEU A 30 0.03 5.65 -9.45
C LEU A 30 1.52 5.40 -9.63
N ASN A 31 2.33 6.45 -9.60
CA ASN A 31 3.79 6.29 -9.61
C ASN A 31 4.34 6.17 -8.18
N ASP A 32 5.58 5.70 -8.06
CA ASP A 32 6.25 5.45 -6.76
C ASP A 32 6.21 6.63 -5.79
N SER A 33 6.35 7.86 -6.31
CA SER A 33 6.30 9.08 -5.49
C SER A 33 4.89 9.36 -4.97
N GLU A 34 3.85 9.02 -5.73
CA GLU A 34 2.47 9.13 -5.26
C GLU A 34 2.14 8.09 -4.20
N ILE A 35 2.69 6.89 -4.31
CA ILE A 35 2.55 5.82 -3.31
C ILE A 35 3.21 6.25 -2.01
N GLU A 36 4.44 6.77 -2.07
CA GLU A 36 5.11 7.33 -0.89
C GLU A 36 4.31 8.46 -0.28
N LYS A 37 3.77 9.35 -1.10
CA LYS A 37 2.96 10.47 -0.60
C LYS A 37 1.69 10.00 0.10
N ILE A 38 1.04 8.94 -0.38
CA ILE A 38 -0.10 8.32 0.30
C ILE A 38 0.34 7.74 1.64
N ILE A 39 1.44 7.00 1.67
CA ILE A 39 2.01 6.42 2.90
C ILE A 39 2.29 7.51 3.94
N ASP A 40 2.94 8.59 3.52
CA ASP A 40 3.30 9.72 4.38
C ASP A 40 2.07 10.51 4.85
N ASP A 41 1.14 10.82 3.94
CA ASP A 41 -0.05 11.62 4.25
C ASP A 41 -1.04 10.86 5.16
N THR A 42 -1.13 9.53 5.03
CA THR A 42 -2.10 8.73 5.79
C THR A 42 -1.48 7.95 6.94
N GLY A 43 -0.15 7.90 7.03
CA GLY A 43 0.57 7.08 8.01
C GLY A 43 0.26 5.59 7.90
N ILE A 44 -0.15 5.11 6.70
CA ILE A 44 -0.50 3.71 6.49
C ILE A 44 0.79 2.89 6.29
N SER A 45 0.84 1.69 6.84
CA SER A 45 1.95 0.78 6.55
C SER A 45 1.87 0.26 5.10
N LYS A 46 2.98 -0.22 4.55
CA LYS A 46 2.99 -0.79 3.20
C LYS A 46 2.17 -2.08 3.15
N GLU A 47 2.21 -2.87 4.23
CA GLU A 47 1.40 -4.07 4.37
C GLU A 47 -0.10 -3.77 4.38
N ASP A 48 -0.52 -2.77 5.15
CA ASP A 48 -1.92 -2.33 5.22
C ASP A 48 -2.38 -1.75 3.87
N LEU A 49 -1.53 -0.95 3.24
CA LEU A 49 -1.81 -0.36 1.93
C LEU A 49 -1.92 -1.44 0.83
N ALA A 50 -1.12 -2.51 0.91
CA ALA A 50 -1.26 -3.69 0.04
C ALA A 50 -2.61 -4.39 0.24
N GLN A 51 -3.06 -4.53 1.49
CA GLN A 51 -4.36 -5.10 1.82
C GLN A 51 -5.50 -4.24 1.27
N VAL A 52 -5.41 -2.91 1.39
CA VAL A 52 -6.41 -1.98 0.82
C VAL A 52 -6.55 -2.23 -0.68
N LEU A 53 -5.45 -2.34 -1.43
CA LEU A 53 -5.54 -2.65 -2.86
C LEU A 53 -6.13 -4.00 -3.16
N LYS A 54 -5.77 -5.02 -2.37
CA LYS A 54 -6.30 -6.37 -2.55
C LYS A 54 -7.83 -6.36 -2.42
N GLU A 55 -8.35 -5.67 -1.41
CA GLU A 55 -9.79 -5.51 -1.21
C GLU A 55 -10.44 -4.71 -2.36
N ILE A 56 -9.82 -3.61 -2.81
CA ILE A 56 -10.33 -2.84 -3.96
C ILE A 56 -10.42 -3.73 -5.22
N LYS A 57 -9.39 -4.52 -5.50
CA LYS A 57 -9.31 -5.38 -6.68
C LYS A 57 -10.07 -6.69 -6.57
N ASP A 58 -10.57 -7.05 -5.39
CA ASP A 58 -11.37 -8.27 -5.24
C ASP A 58 -12.64 -8.16 -6.08
N ALA A 59 -12.67 -8.79 -7.24
CA ALA A 59 -13.83 -8.76 -8.13
C ALA A 59 -15.02 -9.57 -7.59
N THR A 60 -14.81 -10.37 -6.54
CA THR A 60 -15.83 -11.27 -5.97
C THR A 60 -16.61 -10.62 -4.83
N ALA A 61 -16.04 -9.60 -4.18
CA ALA A 61 -16.68 -8.86 -3.10
C ALA A 61 -17.56 -7.70 -3.64
N SER A 62 -18.70 -7.45 -2.98
CA SER A 62 -19.50 -6.25 -3.24
C SER A 62 -18.77 -4.99 -2.77
N ASN A 63 -19.13 -3.82 -3.32
CA ASN A 63 -18.48 -2.57 -2.93
C ASN A 63 -18.63 -2.25 -1.43
N GLU A 64 -19.77 -2.63 -0.84
CA GLU A 64 -20.03 -2.50 0.60
C GLU A 64 -19.14 -3.44 1.41
N ALA A 65 -18.95 -4.68 0.96
CA ALA A 65 -18.05 -5.64 1.60
C ALA A 65 -16.60 -5.15 1.56
N LYS A 66 -16.15 -4.61 0.42
CA LYS A 66 -14.82 -4.00 0.26
C LYS A 66 -14.62 -2.82 1.20
N ALA A 67 -15.58 -1.90 1.23
CA ALA A 67 -15.50 -0.72 2.10
C ALA A 67 -15.41 -1.13 3.57
N LYS A 68 -16.16 -2.15 3.98
CA LYS A 68 -16.13 -2.69 5.35
C LYS A 68 -14.81 -3.39 5.67
N ALA A 69 -14.22 -4.12 4.73
CA ALA A 69 -12.90 -4.71 4.88
C ALA A 69 -11.83 -3.63 5.02
N ILE A 70 -11.85 -2.61 4.15
CA ILE A 70 -10.93 -1.47 4.18
C ILE A 70 -11.06 -0.66 5.48
N GLN A 71 -12.27 -0.55 6.03
CA GLN A 71 -12.50 0.11 7.31
C GLN A 71 -11.82 -0.60 8.49
N ASN A 72 -11.61 -1.91 8.39
CA ASN A 72 -10.91 -2.68 9.43
C ASN A 72 -9.37 -2.64 9.26
N ILE A 73 -8.87 -2.09 8.15
CA ILE A 73 -7.44 -1.92 7.91
C ILE A 73 -6.98 -0.62 8.57
N ASN A 74 -5.84 -0.66 9.26
CA ASN A 74 -5.31 0.52 9.94
C ASN A 74 -4.98 1.62 8.91
N ASN A 75 -5.54 2.82 9.10
CA ASN A 75 -5.47 3.93 8.12
C ASN A 75 -5.99 3.59 6.71
N GLY A 76 -6.71 2.48 6.52
CA GLY A 76 -7.14 1.99 5.20
C GLY A 76 -8.13 2.91 4.49
N VAL A 77 -9.08 3.48 5.23
CA VAL A 77 -10.06 4.45 4.69
C VAL A 77 -9.36 5.73 4.23
N SER A 78 -8.39 6.22 5.01
CA SER A 78 -7.60 7.41 4.65
C SER A 78 -6.80 7.17 3.36
N ALA A 79 -6.17 5.99 3.24
CA ALA A 79 -5.48 5.59 2.02
C ALA A 79 -6.41 5.50 0.81
N LEU A 80 -7.60 4.89 0.97
CA LEU A 80 -8.61 4.83 -0.09
C LEU A 80 -9.05 6.24 -0.55
N ILE A 81 -9.26 7.17 0.39
CA ILE A 81 -9.62 8.56 0.06
C ILE A 81 -8.48 9.26 -0.69
N SER A 82 -7.23 9.07 -0.27
CA SER A 82 -6.06 9.66 -0.95
C SER A 82 -5.88 9.11 -2.37
N ILE A 83 -6.11 7.81 -2.57
CA ILE A 83 -6.14 7.18 -3.91
C ILE A 83 -7.29 7.76 -4.75
N ALA A 84 -8.50 7.85 -4.18
CA ALA A 84 -9.66 8.38 -4.89
C ALA A 84 -9.46 9.85 -5.30
N ARG A 85 -8.90 10.70 -4.43
CA ARG A 85 -8.58 12.10 -4.73
C ARG A 85 -7.61 12.28 -5.89
N LYS A 86 -6.81 11.27 -6.22
CA LYS A 86 -5.88 11.28 -7.36
C LYS A 86 -6.52 10.87 -8.67
N LEU A 87 -7.66 10.19 -8.62
CA LEU A 87 -8.39 9.68 -9.78
C LEU A 87 -9.51 10.61 -10.26
N ILE A 88 -9.87 11.62 -9.46
CA ILE A 88 -10.86 12.67 -9.75
C ILE A 88 -10.12 13.90 -10.28
#